data_AF-A0A6P0J2R3-F1
#
_entry.id   AF-A0A6P0J2R3-F1
#
_cell.length_a   1.000
_cell.length_b   1.000
_cell.length_c   1.000
_cell.angle_alpha   90.00
_cell.angle_beta   90.00
_cell.angle_gamma   90.00
#
_symmetry.space_group_name_H-M   'P 1'
#
loop_
_entity.id
_entity.type
_entity.pdbx_description
1 polymer ?
#
loop_
_entity_poly.entity_id
_entity_poly.type
_entity_poly.pdbx_seq_one_letter_code
_entity_poly.pdbx_strand_id
1 'polypeptide(L)' 'MVNSEPSEQPEKIHLPRTSESDTLKRLRHTTSHVMAMAVQKLFPKAQVTIG' A
#
# COMPACT_ATOMS: atom_id res chain seq x y z
N MET A 1 32.15 -2.32 -37.92
CA MET A 1 32.11 -2.97 -36.60
C MET A 1 30.85 -2.47 -35.91
N VAL A 2 29.90 -3.36 -35.62
CA VAL A 2 28.62 -3.02 -34.99
C VAL A 2 28.86 -2.99 -33.49
N ASN A 3 28.78 -1.81 -32.88
CA ASN A 3 28.82 -1.67 -31.42
C ASN A 3 27.50 -2.21 -30.84
N SER A 4 27.62 -3.19 -29.94
CA SER A 4 26.51 -3.72 -29.15
C SER A 4 26.36 -2.87 -27.90
N GLU A 5 25.33 -2.04 -27.83
CA GLU A 5 24.92 -1.34 -26.61
C GLU A 5 24.38 -2.38 -25.60
N PRO A 6 24.85 -2.40 -24.34
CA PRO A 6 24.28 -3.29 -23.33
C PRO A 6 22.87 -2.82 -22.97
N SER A 7 21.88 -3.69 -23.18
CA SER A 7 20.51 -3.45 -22.75
C SER A 7 20.45 -3.47 -21.22
N GLU A 8 20.44 -2.30 -20.57
CA GLU A 8 20.09 -2.18 -19.15
C GLU A 8 18.64 -2.61 -18.97
N GLN A 9 18.45 -3.87 -18.57
CA GLN A 9 17.14 -4.36 -18.14
C GLN A 9 16.80 -3.65 -16.83
N PRO A 10 15.62 -3.02 -16.69
CA PRO A 10 15.27 -2.30 -15.47
C PRO A 10 15.29 -3.26 -14.28
N GLU A 11 16.06 -2.91 -13.24
CA GLU A 11 16.07 -3.68 -11.98
C GLU A 11 14.64 -3.80 -11.43
N LYS A 12 14.25 -5.03 -11.08
CA LYS A 12 12.93 -5.28 -10.50
C LYS A 12 12.84 -4.60 -9.14
N ILE A 13 12.04 -3.55 -9.05
CA ILE A 13 11.71 -2.90 -7.79
C ILE A 13 10.93 -3.88 -6.91
N HIS A 14 11.49 -4.18 -5.74
CA HIS A 14 10.82 -5.02 -4.76
C HIS A 14 9.76 -4.21 -4.00
N LEU A 15 8.50 -4.66 -4.09
CA LEU A 15 7.38 -4.06 -3.37
C LEU A 15 7.11 -4.89 -2.10
N PRO A 16 7.41 -4.35 -0.91
CA PRO A 16 7.24 -5.09 0.33
C PRO A 16 5.75 -5.37 0.61
N ARG A 17 5.48 -6.60 1.08
CA ARG A 17 4.17 -7.02 1.56
C ARG A 17 3.93 -6.49 2.98
N THR A 18 2.68 -6.49 3.44
CA THR A 18 2.34 -6.02 4.80
C THR A 18 3.11 -6.75 5.89
N SER A 19 3.36 -8.05 5.70
CA SER A 19 4.07 -8.90 6.65
C SER A 19 5.57 -8.63 6.71
N GLU A 20 6.12 -7.98 5.69
CA GLU A 20 7.56 -7.78 5.51
C GLU A 20 8.03 -6.42 6.06
N SER A 21 7.10 -5.52 6.42
CA SER A 21 7.41 -4.20 6.95
C SER A 21 6.41 -3.77 8.01
N ASP A 22 6.89 -3.62 9.25
CA ASP A 22 6.07 -3.13 10.36
C ASP A 22 5.59 -1.70 10.13
N THR A 23 6.42 -0.86 9.50
CA THR A 23 6.02 0.52 9.12
C THR A 23 4.86 0.49 8.14
N LEU A 24 4.93 -0.35 7.10
CA LEU A 24 3.86 -0.50 6.12
C LEU A 24 2.58 -1.06 6.74
N LYS A 25 2.71 -2.02 7.67
CA LYS A 25 1.60 -2.57 8.46
C LYS A 25 0.91 -1.49 9.28
N ARG A 26 1.68 -0.67 10.01
CA ARG A 26 1.13 0.45 10.81
C ARG A 26 0.43 1.49 9.93
N LEU A 27 1.03 1.85 8.79
CA LEU A 27 0.44 2.79 7.84
C LEU A 27 -0.90 2.28 7.32
N ARG A 28 -0.96 1.02 6.87
CA ARG A 28 -2.20 0.40 6.39
C ARG A 28 -3.27 0.36 7.47
N HIS A 29 -2.90 -0.04 8.70
CA HIS A 29 -3.83 -0.08 9.83
C HIS A 29 -4.39 1.31 10.17
N THR A 30 -3.54 2.33 10.27
CA THR A 30 -3.99 3.71 10.52
C THR A 30 -4.90 4.21 9.40
N THR A 31 -4.64 3.81 8.15
CA THR A 31 -5.50 4.18 7.03
C THR A 31 -6.88 3.53 7.13
N SER A 32 -6.98 2.28 7.59
CA SER A 32 -8.28 1.64 7.90
C SER A 32 -9.07 2.46 8.93
N HIS A 33 -8.42 2.98 9.98
CA HIS A 33 -9.07 3.84 10.97
C HIS A 33 -9.59 5.15 10.38
N VAL A 34 -8.78 5.81 9.54
CA VAL A 34 -9.20 7.06 8.86
C VAL A 34 -10.41 6.81 7.97
N MET A 35 -10.42 5.70 7.24
CA MET A 35 -11.57 5.29 6.44
C MET A 35 -12.81 5.07 7.31
N ALA A 36 -12.68 4.35 8.43
CA ALA A 36 -13.78 4.15 9.37
C ALA A 36 -14.35 5.49 9.87
N MET A 37 -13.49 6.42 10.26
CA MET A 37 -13.91 7.76 10.68
C MET A 37 -14.65 8.52 9.58
N ALA A 38 -14.20 8.41 8.33
CA ALA A 38 -14.86 9.06 7.19
C ALA A 38 -16.23 8.41 6.90
N VAL A 39 -16.32 7.07 6.93
CA VAL A 39 -17.57 6.33 6.74
C VAL A 39 -18.60 6.71 7.79
N GLN A 40 -18.22 6.78 9.07
CA GLN A 40 -19.15 7.19 10.13
C GLN A 40 -19.66 8.63 9.97
N LYS A 41 -18.85 9.54 9.42
CA LYS A 41 -19.28 10.92 9.13
C LYS A 41 -20.25 11.00 7.95
N LEU A 42 -19.95 10.30 6.86
CA LEU A 42 -20.72 10.36 5.62
C LEU A 42 -21.99 9.49 5.67
N PHE A 43 -21.93 8.37 6.37
CA PHE A 43 -23.00 7.38 6.48
C PHE A 43 -23.22 7.00 7.95
N PRO A 44 -23.86 7.83 8.78
CA PRO A 44 -23.93 7.62 10.23
C PRO A 44 -24.60 6.33 10.69
N LYS A 45 -25.39 5.69 9.82
CA LYS A 45 -26.05 4.41 10.09
C LYS A 45 -25.21 3.20 9.67
N ALA A 46 -24.11 3.41 8.96
CA ALA A 46 -23.20 2.33 8.61
C ALA A 46 -22.52 1.81 9.88
N GLN A 47 -22.34 0.50 9.96
CA GLN A 47 -21.64 -0.13 11.07
C GLN A 47 -20.25 -0.54 10.60
N VAL A 48 -19.22 0.16 11.10
CA VAL A 48 -17.84 -0.29 10.95
C VAL A 48 -17.60 -1.44 11.92
N THR A 49 -17.11 -2.58 11.41
CA THR A 49 -16.79 -3.77 12.20
C THR A 49 -15.28 -3.91 12.38
N ILE A 50 -14.62 -4.79 11.63
CA ILE A 50 -13.18 -5.05 11.75
C ILE A 50 -12.50 -4.74 10.41
N GLY A 51 -11.40 -4.01 10.45
CA GLY A 51 -10.56 -3.64 9.31
C GLY A 51 -9.24 -2.99 9.72
#